data_AF-A0A9E5URS6-F1
#
_entry.id   AF-A0A9E5URS6-F1
#
_cell.length_a   1.000
_cell.length_b   1.000
_cell.length_c   1.000
_cell.angle_alpha   90.00
_cell.angle_beta   90.00
_cell.angle_gamma   90.00
#
_symmetry.space_group_name_H-M   'P 1'
#
loop_
_entity.id
_entity.type
_entity.pdbx_description
1 polymer ?
#
loop_
_entity_poly.entity_id
_entity_poly.type
_entity_poly.pdbx_seq_one_letter_code
_entity_poly.pdbx_strand_id
1 'polypeptide(L)'
;MSRWAFDGQVHFDQLILWGGNIAHDLDFSQSANILGEKDFFLVYGQQDPLIQPEVFEEQARRITQLSSRAKIIAFEGGHEIPAEVLKKHFGKTE
;
A
#
# COMPACT_ATOMS: atom_id res chain seq x y z
N MET A 1 -10.69 -0.12 -2.91
CA MET A 1 -9.63 0.04 -3.94
C MET A 1 -8.81 -1.24 -4.13
N SER A 2 -8.30 -1.87 -3.08
CA SER A 2 -7.54 -3.13 -3.19
C SER A 2 -8.30 -4.26 -3.91
N ARG A 3 -9.60 -4.49 -3.63
CA ARG A 3 -10.41 -5.44 -4.43
C ARG A 3 -10.32 -5.21 -5.95
N TRP A 4 -10.42 -3.95 -6.39
CA TRP A 4 -10.43 -3.63 -7.81
C TRP A 4 -9.06 -3.82 -8.48
N ALA A 5 -7.98 -3.43 -7.80
CA ALA A 5 -6.63 -3.65 -8.31
C ALA A 5 -6.25 -5.15 -8.41
N PHE A 6 -6.86 -5.99 -7.57
CA PHE A 6 -6.58 -7.42 -7.48
C PHE A 6 -7.58 -8.29 -8.26
N ASP A 7 -8.61 -7.69 -8.87
CA ASP A 7 -9.54 -8.38 -9.77
C ASP A 7 -8.92 -8.69 -11.15
N GLY A 8 -7.68 -8.24 -11.39
CA GLY A 8 -6.91 -8.53 -12.60
C GLY A 8 -7.36 -7.77 -13.86
N GLN A 9 -8.44 -6.98 -13.77
CA GLN A 9 -9.00 -6.22 -14.89
C GLN A 9 -8.26 -4.91 -15.19
N VAL A 10 -7.27 -4.52 -14.36
CA VAL A 10 -6.54 -3.26 -14.48
C VAL A 10 -5.04 -3.53 -14.61
N HIS A 11 -4.42 -2.91 -15.61
CA HIS A 11 -2.96 -2.89 -15.75
C HIS A 11 -2.39 -1.66 -15.04
N PHE A 12 -1.31 -1.86 -14.30
CA PHE A 12 -0.59 -0.85 -13.54
C PHE A 12 0.84 -1.33 -13.32
N ASP A 13 1.78 -0.41 -13.16
CA ASP A 13 3.19 -0.71 -12.81
C ASP A 13 3.44 -0.57 -11.30
N GLN A 14 2.70 0.33 -10.65
CA GLN A 14 2.80 0.61 -9.22
C GLN A 14 1.42 0.73 -8.58
N LEU A 15 1.28 0.18 -7.37
CA LEU A 15 0.08 0.33 -6.54
C LEU A 15 0.46 1.02 -5.23
N ILE A 16 -0.22 2.12 -4.91
CA ILE A 16 -0.03 2.86 -3.65
C ILE A 16 -1.35 2.83 -2.88
N LEU A 17 -1.34 2.22 -1.70
CA LEU A 17 -2.43 2.30 -0.73
C LEU A 17 -2.06 3.33 0.33
N TRP A 18 -2.67 4.52 0.25
CA TRP A 18 -2.45 5.62 1.18
C TRP A 18 -3.58 5.67 2.22
N GLY A 19 -3.25 5.58 3.50
CA GLY A 19 -4.22 5.60 4.61
C GLY A 19 -5.29 4.51 4.49
N GLY A 20 -5.01 3.46 3.72
CA GLY A 20 -5.98 2.46 3.29
C GLY A 20 -5.51 1.04 3.58
N ASN A 21 -6.47 0.10 3.58
CA ASN A 21 -6.23 -1.29 3.95
C ASN A 21 -6.32 -2.26 2.76
N ILE A 22 -5.66 -3.40 2.91
CA ILE A 22 -5.82 -4.56 2.04
C ILE A 22 -7.14 -5.23 2.41
N ALA A 23 -7.99 -5.47 1.40
CA ALA A 23 -9.26 -6.12 1.61
C ALA A 23 -9.05 -7.52 2.23
N HIS A 24 -9.87 -7.86 3.23
CA HIS A 24 -9.71 -9.04 4.08
C HIS A 24 -9.95 -10.36 3.33
N ASP A 25 -10.70 -10.31 2.23
CA ASP A 25 -11.15 -11.44 1.42
C ASP A 25 -10.34 -11.63 0.12
N LEU A 26 -9.22 -10.93 -0.03
CA LEU A 26 -8.38 -11.10 -1.22
C LEU A 26 -7.77 -12.49 -1.27
N ASP A 27 -7.87 -13.12 -2.44
CA ASP A 27 -7.21 -14.38 -2.72
C ASP A 27 -5.72 -14.15 -3.01
N PHE A 28 -4.89 -14.46 -2.02
CA PHE A 28 -3.44 -14.31 -2.09
C PHE A 28 -2.81 -15.15 -3.22
N SER A 29 -3.43 -16.27 -3.61
CA SER A 29 -2.88 -17.16 -4.65
C SER A 29 -2.90 -16.51 -6.04
N GLN A 30 -3.92 -15.71 -6.34
CA GLN A 30 -4.03 -14.97 -7.60
C GLN A 30 -3.25 -13.66 -7.58
N SER A 31 -3.11 -13.07 -6.39
CA SER A 31 -2.42 -11.79 -6.22
C SER A 31 -0.92 -11.82 -6.56
N ALA A 32 -0.25 -12.96 -6.38
CA ALA A 32 1.16 -13.12 -6.72
C ALA A 32 1.43 -12.90 -8.22
N ASN A 33 0.50 -13.33 -9.08
CA ASN A 33 0.62 -13.10 -10.52
C ASN A 33 0.36 -11.63 -10.89
N ILE A 34 -0.53 -10.96 -10.15
CA ILE A 34 -0.87 -9.55 -10.38
C ILE A 34 0.24 -8.63 -9.89
N LEU A 35 0.83 -8.92 -8.73
CA LEU A 35 1.83 -8.09 -8.05
C LEU A 35 3.28 -8.52 -8.28
N GLY A 36 3.53 -9.65 -8.95
CA GLY A 36 4.81 -10.37 -8.92
C GLY A 36 6.04 -9.51 -9.19
N GLU A 37 5.96 -8.60 -10.16
CA GLU A 37 7.05 -7.66 -10.45
C GLU A 37 6.69 -6.20 -10.17
N LYS A 38 5.51 -5.93 -9.62
CA LYS A 38 5.02 -4.56 -9.43
C LYS A 38 5.45 -4.00 -8.09
N ASP A 39 5.77 -2.71 -8.05
CA ASP A 39 5.98 -2.06 -6.75
C ASP A 39 4.63 -1.88 -6.06
N PHE A 40 4.60 -2.23 -4.78
CA PHE A 40 3.41 -2.11 -3.96
C PHE A 40 3.73 -1.37 -2.67
N PHE A 41 3.02 -0.28 -2.40
CA PHE A 41 3.29 0.61 -1.28
C PHE A 41 2.10 0.70 -0.33
N LEU A 42 2.35 0.56 0.97
CA LEU A 42 1.44 0.98 2.03
C LEU A 42 1.98 2.26 2.68
N VAL A 43 1.21 3.34 2.60
CA VAL A 43 1.60 4.67 3.08
C VAL A 43 0.66 5.13 4.17
N TYR A 44 1.19 5.64 5.29
CA TYR A 44 0.36 6.10 6.40
C TYR A 44 1.06 7.16 7.26
N GLY A 45 0.25 7.99 7.92
CA GLY A 45 0.70 8.95 8.93
C GLY A 45 0.81 8.29 10.30
N GLN A 46 1.88 8.58 11.04
CA GLN A 46 2.10 8.02 12.38
C GLN A 46 1.12 8.54 13.43
N GLN A 47 0.51 9.70 13.19
CA GLN A 47 -0.50 10.30 14.06
C GLN A 47 -1.91 10.19 13.46
N ASP A 48 -2.12 9.31 12.49
CA ASP A 48 -3.45 9.10 11.89
C ASP A 48 -4.39 8.47 12.93
N PRO A 49 -5.41 9.19 13.43
CA PRO A 49 -6.31 8.66 14.45
C PRO A 49 -7.23 7.54 13.93
N LEU A 50 -7.28 7.34 12.62
CA LEU A 50 -8.08 6.30 11.98
C LEU A 50 -7.33 4.96 11.90
N ILE A 51 -6.02 4.94 12.18
CA ILE A 51 -5.19 3.74 12.13
C ILE A 51 -4.99 3.22 13.54
N GLN A 52 -5.61 2.07 13.84
CA GLN A 52 -5.32 1.33 15.06
C GLN A 52 -3.97 0.62 14.91
N PRO A 53 -3.05 0.71 15.90
CA PRO A 53 -1.73 0.10 15.82
C PRO A 53 -1.76 -1.40 15.49
N GLU A 54 -2.71 -2.13 16.05
CA GLU A 54 -2.87 -3.58 15.84
C GLU A 54 -3.27 -3.89 14.39
N VAL A 55 -4.16 -3.06 13.82
CA VAL A 55 -4.57 -3.17 12.42
C VAL A 55 -3.38 -2.86 11.51
N PHE A 56 -2.56 -1.87 11.86
CA PHE A 56 -1.38 -1.54 11.08
C PHE A 56 -0.37 -2.69 11.02
N GLU A 57 -0.03 -3.29 12.17
CA GLU A 57 0.90 -4.42 12.22
C GLU A 57 0.39 -5.61 11.41
N GLU A 58 -0.92 -5.88 11.47
CA GLU A 58 -1.54 -6.91 10.64
C GLU A 58 -1.40 -6.61 9.15
N GLN A 59 -1.68 -5.37 8.72
CA GLN A 59 -1.58 -4.96 7.32
C GLN A 59 -0.12 -4.99 6.84
N ALA A 60 0.83 -4.57 7.67
CA ALA A 60 2.27 -4.65 7.40
C ALA A 60 2.74 -6.10 7.22
N ARG A 61 2.23 -7.03 8.04
CA ARG A 61 2.50 -8.46 7.88
C ARG A 61 1.85 -9.02 6.62
N ARG A 62 0.61 -8.63 6.32
CA ARG A 62 -0.10 -9.13 5.13
C ARG A 62 0.53 -8.62 3.83
N ILE A 63 1.01 -7.38 3.79
CA ILE A 63 1.60 -6.81 2.56
C ILE A 63 2.92 -7.46 2.19
N THR A 64 3.75 -7.78 3.19
CA THR A 64 5.03 -8.48 2.99
C THR A 64 4.84 -9.93 2.55
N GLN A 65 3.71 -10.55 2.91
CA GLN A 65 3.33 -11.88 2.39
C GLN A 65 2.81 -11.85 0.95
N LEU A 66 2.24 -10.72 0.51
CA LEU A 66 1.66 -10.56 -0.82
C LEU A 66 2.69 -10.36 -1.92
N SER A 67 3.77 -9.62 -1.64
CA SER A 67 4.81 -9.33 -2.60
C SER A 67 6.14 -9.09 -1.90
N SER A 68 7.21 -9.66 -2.45
CA SER A 68 8.58 -9.36 -2.02
C SER A 68 9.02 -7.94 -2.36
N ARG A 69 8.30 -7.24 -3.25
CA ARG A 69 8.52 -5.83 -3.61
C ARG A 69 7.66 -4.86 -2.81
N ALA A 70 6.86 -5.37 -1.86
CA ALA A 70 6.06 -4.53 -0.99
C ALA A 70 6.93 -3.62 -0.10
N LYS A 71 6.56 -2.34 0.00
CA LYS A 71 7.25 -1.34 0.80
C LYS A 71 6.24 -0.62 1.69
N ILE A 72 6.67 -0.30 2.90
CA ILE A 72 5.87 0.42 3.88
C ILE A 72 6.51 1.79 4.10
N ILE A 73 5.72 2.86 4.01
CA ILE A 73 6.16 4.24 4.17
C ILE A 73 5.33 4.87 5.27
N ALA A 74 5.97 5.16 6.40
CA ALA A 74 5.40 5.95 7.46
C ALA A 74 5.88 7.41 7.34
N PHE A 75 5.01 8.38 7.55
CA PHE A 75 5.39 9.79 7.65
C PHE A 75 4.89 10.41 8.94
N GLU A 76 5.48 11.55 9.32
CA GLU A 76 5.01 12.37 10.44
C GLU A 76 3.81 13.20 9.97
N GLY A 77 2.63 12.96 10.53
CA GLY A 77 1.36 13.54 10.14
C GLY A 77 0.18 12.63 10.44
N GLY A 78 -1.02 13.14 10.16
CA GLY A 78 -2.29 12.44 10.40
C GLY A 78 -2.86 11.78 9.14
N HIS A 79 -4.18 11.87 8.99
CA HIS A 79 -4.91 11.41 7.79
C HIS A 79 -4.86 12.46 6.67
N GLU A 80 -3.67 12.66 6.11
CA GLU A 80 -3.43 13.67 5.09
C GLU A 80 -2.48 13.15 4.01
N ILE A 81 -2.30 13.93 2.94
CA ILE A 81 -1.40 13.59 1.83
C ILE A 81 -0.41 14.75 1.63
N PRO A 82 0.71 14.78 2.40
CA PRO A 82 1.66 15.86 2.29
C PRO A 82 2.41 15.81 0.95
N ALA A 83 2.49 16.96 0.28
CA ALA A 83 3.08 17.05 -1.05
C ALA A 83 4.57 16.69 -1.04
N GLU A 84 5.29 17.01 0.04
CA GLU A 84 6.69 16.66 0.23
C GLU A 84 6.91 15.15 0.37
N VAL A 85 6.01 14.43 1.06
CA VAL A 85 6.07 12.97 1.19
C VAL A 85 5.83 12.33 -0.18
N LEU A 86 4.81 12.81 -0.91
CA LEU A 86 4.55 12.36 -2.28
C LEU A 86 5.75 12.57 -3.19
N LYS A 87 6.34 13.78 -3.21
CA LYS A 87 7.48 14.10 -4.07
C LYS A 87 8.72 13.29 -3.70
N LYS A 88 8.99 13.11 -2.40
CA LYS A 88 10.14 12.36 -1.90
C LYS A 88 10.11 10.88 -2.31
N HIS A 89 8.93 10.27 -2.30
CA HIS A 89 8.79 8.82 -2.52
C HIS A 89 8.32 8.45 -3.93
N PHE A 90 7.59 9.34 -4.61
CA PHE A 90 6.93 9.07 -5.90
C PHE A 90 7.09 10.21 -6.92
N GLY A 91 7.86 11.25 -6.58
CA GLY A 91 8.24 12.27 -7.55
C GLY A 91 9.08 11.64 -8.67
N LYS A 92 8.84 12.04 -9.92
CA LYS A 92 9.72 11.65 -11.02
C LYS A 92 11.06 12.34 -10.82
N THR A 93 12.14 11.58 -10.84
CA THR A 93 13.48 12.13 -11.07
C THR A 93 13.54 12.54 -12.54
N GLU A 94 13.70 13.84 -12.79
CA GLU A 94 13.98 14.38 -14.12
C GLU A 94 15.39 13.99 -14.60
#